data_AF-A0A2D5V2A6-F1
#
_entry.id   AF-A0A2D5V2A6-F1
#
_cell.length_a   1.000
_cell.length_b   1.000
_cell.length_c   1.000
_cell.angle_alpha   90.00
_cell.angle_beta   90.00
_cell.angle_gamma   90.00
#
_symmetry.space_group_name_H-M   'P 1'
#
loop_
_entity.id
_entity.type
_entity.pdbx_description
1 polymer ?
#
loop_
_entity_poly.entity_id
_entity_poly.type
_entity_poly.pdbx_seq_one_letter_code
_entity_poly.pdbx_strand_id
1 'polypeptide(L)' 'MLDNTQAELKKLKMNHKTAELENPLEIRFVRRNVARINTEIQKRELQETTN' A
#
# COMPACT_ATOMS: atom_id res chain seq x y z
N MET A 1 0.43 -0.28 11.25
CA MET A 1 0.69 0.76 10.21
C MET A 1 0.53 0.17 8.81
N LEU A 2 1.30 -0.87 8.43
CA LEU A 2 1.18 -1.52 7.11
C LEU A 2 -0.20 -2.13 6.86
N ASP A 3 -0.74 -2.89 7.82
CA ASP A 3 -2.03 -3.58 7.69
C ASP A 3 -3.19 -2.61 7.44
N ASN A 4 -3.17 -1.45 8.10
CA ASN A 4 -4.18 -0.40 7.91
C ASN A 4 -4.15 0.14 6.48
N THR A 5 -2.96 0.44 5.95
CA THR A 5 -2.82 0.94 4.57
C THR A 5 -3.19 -0.09 3.50
N GLN A 6 -2.98 -1.39 3.77
CA GLN A 6 -3.43 -2.47 2.90
C GLN A 6 -4.95 -2.66 2.95
N ALA A 7 -5.55 -2.55 4.14
CA ALA A 7 -7.00 -2.61 4.31
C ALA A 7 -7.70 -1.44 3.60
N GLU A 8 -7.14 -0.23 3.70
CA GLU A 8 -7.60 0.94 2.96
C GLU A 8 -7.50 0.73 1.46
N LEU A 9 -6.38 0.23 0.94
CA LEU A 9 -6.23 -0.07 -0.48
C LEU A 9 -7.27 -1.10 -0.97
N LYS A 10 -7.57 -2.11 -0.14
CA LYS A 10 -8.57 -3.13 -0.46
C LYS A 10 -9.98 -2.54 -0.49
N LYS A 11 -10.31 -1.66 0.46
CA LYS A 11 -11.57 -0.93 0.51
C LYS A 11 -11.73 0.00 -0.69
N LEU A 12 -10.71 0.80 -1.01
CA LEU A 12 -10.70 1.69 -2.19
C LEU A 12 -10.85 0.91 -3.51
N LYS A 13 -10.18 -0.24 -3.65
CA LYS A 13 -10.35 -1.08 -4.84
C LYS A 13 -11.76 -1.67 -4.95
N MET A 14 -12.35 -2.07 -3.84
CA MET A 14 -13.70 -2.62 -3.79
C MET A 14 -14.72 -1.54 -4.13
N ASN A 15 -14.62 -0.40 -3.44
CA ASN A 15 -15.45 0.78 -3.65
C ASN A 15 -15.39 1.27 -5.09
N HIS A 16 -14.20 1.48 -5.65
CA HIS A 16 -14.03 1.90 -7.05
C HIS A 16 -14.62 0.91 -8.06
N LYS A 17 -14.58 -0.40 -7.77
CA LYS A 17 -15.19 -1.44 -8.61
C LYS A 17 -16.72 -1.45 -8.52
N THR A 18 -17.27 -1.14 -7.35
CA THR A 18 -18.72 -1.13 -7.10
C THR A 18 -19.37 0.21 -7.41
N ALA A 19 -18.61 1.29 -7.30
CA ALA A 19 -19.01 2.67 -7.48
C ALA A 19 -17.82 3.37 -8.15
N GLU A 20 -17.87 3.52 -9.47
CA GLU A 20 -16.85 4.19 -10.30
C GLU A 20 -16.63 5.68 -9.94
N LEU A 21 -17.26 6.16 -8.87
CA LEU A 21 -17.21 7.52 -8.36
C LEU A 21 -15.91 7.83 -7.59
N GLU A 22 -15.18 6.82 -7.14
CA GLU A 22 -13.92 7.01 -6.39
C GLU A 22 -12.76 7.35 -7.33
N ASN A 23 -11.96 8.35 -6.97
CA ASN A 23 -10.88 8.85 -7.83
C ASN A 23 -9.75 7.80 -7.97
N PRO A 24 -9.46 7.29 -9.18
CA PRO A 24 -8.42 6.27 -9.40
C PRO A 24 -7.00 6.75 -9.04
N LEU A 25 -6.77 8.06 -8.95
CA LEU A 25 -5.49 8.63 -8.51
C LEU A 25 -5.19 8.34 -7.03
N GLU A 26 -6.21 8.32 -6.17
CA GLU A 26 -6.04 8.03 -4.73
C GLU A 26 -5.63 6.57 -4.52
N ILE A 27 -6.26 5.64 -5.25
CA ILE A 27 -5.86 4.22 -5.27
C ILE A 27 -4.40 4.07 -5.69
N ARG A 28 -3.96 4.88 -6.66
CA ARG A 28 -2.56 4.89 -7.14
C ARG A 28 -1.61 5.38 -6.06
N PHE A 29 -1.99 6.40 -5.30
CA PHE A 29 -1.19 6.97 -4.22
C PHE A 29 -1.03 5.96 -3.06
N VAL A 30 -2.14 5.42 -2.56
CA VAL A 30 -2.13 4.43 -1.45
C VAL A 30 -1.32 3.19 -1.86
N ARG A 31 -1.47 2.71 -3.09
CA ARG A 31 -0.67 1.58 -3.61
C ARG A 31 0.83 1.85 -3.59
N ARG A 32 1.27 3.06 -3.97
CA ARG A 32 2.70 3.41 -3.93
C ARG A 32 3.21 3.49 -2.49
N ASN A 33 2.40 3.97 -1.55
CA ASN A 33 2.79 4.05 -0.16
C ASN A 33 2.97 2.66 0.47
N VAL A 34 2.06 1.72 0.21
CA VAL A 34 2.22 0.32 0.63
C VAL A 34 3.53 -0.27 0.08
N ALA A 35 3.83 -0.04 -1.21
CA ALA A 35 5.06 -0.52 -1.82
C ALA A 35 6.31 0.07 -1.13
N ARG A 36 6.33 1.38 -0.84
CA ARG A 36 7.43 2.01 -0.13
C ARG A 36 7.66 1.42 1.26
N ILE A 37 6.59 1.22 2.04
CA ILE A 37 6.70 0.64 3.39
C ILE A 37 7.30 -0.77 3.30
N ASN A 38 6.83 -1.60 2.35
CA ASN A 38 7.40 -2.93 2.14
C ASN A 38 8.88 -2.89 1.74
N THR A 39 9.26 -1.96 0.86
CA THR A 39 10.67 -1.80 0.45
C THR A 39 11.55 -1.39 1.63
N GLU A 40 11.08 -0.49 2.50
CA GLU A 40 11.84 -0.08 3.69
C GLU A 40 11.97 -1.23 4.71
N ILE A 41 10.93 -2.05 4.89
CA ILE A 41 10.99 -3.26 5.73
C ILE A 41 12.06 -4.22 5.18
N GLN A 42 11.96 -4.56 3.89
CA GLN A 42 12.89 -5.48 3.25
C GLN A 42 14.34 -4.94 3.26
N LYS A 43 14.52 -3.64 3.09
CA LYS A 43 15.83 -2.98 3.18
C LYS A 43 16.44 -3.11 4.58
N ARG A 44 15.63 -2.97 5.64
CA ARG A 44 16.08 -3.17 7.03
C ARG A 44 16.45 -4.64 7.28
N GLU A 45 15.61 -5.58 6.85
CA GLU A 45 15.89 -7.02 6.97
C GLU A 45 17.21 -7.42 6.26
N LEU A 46 17.43 -6.87 5.06
CA LEU A 46 18.69 -7.08 4.33
C LEU A 46 19.90 -6.47 5.03
N GLN A 47 19.74 -5.30 5.67
CA GLN A 47 20.81 -4.68 6.47
C GLN A 47 21.10 -5.46 7.76
N GLU A 48 20.08 -6.00 8.41
CA GLU A 48 20.22 -6.83 9.62
C GLU A 48 20.92 -8.15 9.31
N THR A 49 20.65 -8.77 8.16
CA THR A 49 21.29 -10.02 7.73
C THR A 49 22.72 -9.86 7.22
N THR A 50 23.14 -8.65 6.84
CA THR A 50 24.49 -8.36 6.31
C THR A 50 25.50 -7.98 7.42
N ASN A 51 25.05 -7.73 8.64
CA ASN A 51 25.93 -7.49 9.82
C ASN A 51 26.11 -8.76 10.64
#